data_AF-A0A653QLH3-F1
#
_entry.id   AF-A0A653QLH3-F1
#
_cell.length_a   1.000
_cell.length_b   1.000
_cell.length_c   1.000
_cell.angle_alpha   90.00
_cell.angle_beta   90.00
_cell.angle_gamma   90.00
#
_symmetry.space_group_name_H-M   'P 1'
#
loop_
_entity.id
_entity.type
_entity.pdbx_description
1 polymer ?
#
loop_
_entity_poly.entity_id
_entity_poly.type
_entity_poly.pdbx_seq_one_letter_code
_entity_poly.pdbx_strand_id
1 'polypeptide(L)'
;MITLVKIILGITLSFWSVQNPKRDLVQNYVPSEPMYMILKDSTQQRAFGILADKCNVCHAQRNRGRVFTEDNMNSWTNDIYQQVFIEKRMPKGKKTKLTSQEYQDLLTWVSYTKTQNNGI
;
A
#
# COMPACT_ATOMS: atom_id res chain seq x y z
N MET A 1 -33.74 -49.59 39.94
CA MET A 1 -34.47 -48.46 40.51
C MET A 1 -33.45 -47.36 40.81
N ILE A 2 -33.06 -46.61 39.78
CA ILE A 2 -33.46 -45.21 39.54
C ILE A 2 -33.18 -44.32 40.76
N THR A 3 -32.14 -43.48 40.66
CA THR A 3 -32.31 -42.02 40.70
C THR A 3 -31.05 -41.28 40.20
N LEU A 4 -31.25 -40.57 39.08
CA LEU A 4 -30.71 -39.23 38.78
C LEU A 4 -29.21 -39.16 38.38
N VAL A 5 -28.84 -39.18 37.09
CA VAL A 5 -29.17 -38.19 36.04
C VAL A 5 -29.07 -36.76 36.57
N LYS A 6 -27.89 -36.13 36.39
CA LYS A 6 -27.66 -34.68 36.11
C LYS A 6 -26.23 -34.23 36.46
N ILE A 7 -25.19 -34.77 35.80
CA ILE A 7 -23.98 -33.96 35.48
C ILE A 7 -23.52 -34.36 34.07
N ILE A 8 -24.46 -34.30 33.12
CA ILE A 8 -24.18 -34.03 31.71
C ILE A 8 -24.56 -32.56 31.56
N LEU A 9 -23.58 -31.66 31.58
CA LEU A 9 -23.61 -30.28 31.07
C LEU A 9 -22.37 -29.57 31.62
N GLY A 10 -21.24 -29.89 31.01
CA GLY A 10 -19.94 -29.38 31.42
C GLY A 10 -18.90 -29.48 30.31
N ILE A 11 -19.35 -29.29 29.07
CA ILE A 11 -18.53 -28.73 28.00
C ILE A 11 -17.41 -29.67 27.52
N THR A 12 -17.81 -30.65 26.71
CA THR A 12 -16.98 -31.15 25.62
C THR A 12 -16.73 -30.01 24.61
N LEU A 13 -15.81 -29.10 24.93
CA LEU A 13 -15.27 -28.17 23.93
C LEU A 13 -14.19 -28.90 23.16
N SER A 14 -14.65 -29.58 22.10
CA SER A 14 -14.11 -29.43 20.76
C SER A 14 -12.66 -28.93 20.68
N PHE A 15 -11.70 -29.77 21.06
CA PHE A 15 -10.34 -29.68 20.53
C PHE A 15 -10.30 -30.31 19.13
N TRP A 16 -11.20 -29.84 18.27
CA TRP A 16 -10.98 -29.87 16.83
C TRP A 16 -10.13 -28.64 16.56
N SER A 17 -8.82 -28.82 16.69
CA SER A 17 -7.87 -27.91 16.08
C SER A 17 -8.13 -28.00 14.57
N VAL A 18 -8.92 -27.04 14.07
CA VAL A 18 -9.03 -26.78 12.65
C VAL A 18 -7.62 -26.42 12.21
N GLN A 19 -6.91 -27.40 11.67
CA GLN A 19 -5.79 -27.13 10.79
C GLN A 19 -6.38 -26.29 9.65
N ASN A 20 -6.14 -24.98 9.73
CA ASN A 20 -6.30 -24.08 8.60
C ASN A 20 -4.99 -24.17 7.80
N PRO A 21 -4.89 -24.97 6.72
CA PRO A 21 -3.80 -24.78 5.77
C PRO A 21 -4.13 -23.54 4.94
N LYS A 22 -3.87 -22.37 5.51
CA LYS A 22 -3.86 -21.10 4.76
C LYS A 22 -2.59 -20.32 4.99
N ARG A 23 -1.43 -20.98 4.93
CA ARG A 23 -0.13 -20.35 4.68
C ARG A 23 0.74 -21.38 3.99
N ASP A 24 1.01 -21.14 2.70
CA ASP A 24 2.24 -21.51 1.96
C ASP A 24 2.08 -21.36 0.44
N LEU A 25 1.47 -20.25 -0.01
CA LEU A 25 1.45 -19.89 -1.45
C LEU A 25 2.24 -18.63 -1.79
N VAL A 26 2.90 -17.99 -0.82
CA VAL A 26 3.58 -16.70 -1.04
C VAL A 26 5.10 -16.79 -0.90
N GLN A 27 5.66 -17.89 -0.40
CA GLN A 27 7.09 -17.90 -0.06
C GLN A 27 8.04 -18.00 -1.28
N ASN A 28 7.57 -18.45 -2.46
CA ASN A 28 8.46 -18.80 -3.58
C ASN A 28 8.06 -18.24 -4.96
N TYR A 29 7.11 -17.31 -5.04
CA TYR A 29 6.79 -16.66 -6.32
C TYR A 29 7.75 -15.49 -6.55
N VAL A 30 8.79 -15.71 -7.35
CA VAL A 30 9.57 -14.63 -7.95
C VAL A 30 8.91 -14.32 -9.30
N PRO A 31 8.24 -13.16 -9.45
CA PRO A 31 7.69 -12.77 -10.74
C PRO A 31 8.79 -12.77 -11.79
N SER A 32 8.52 -13.28 -12.98
CA SER A 32 9.49 -13.26 -14.08
C SER A 32 9.89 -11.81 -14.40
N GLU A 33 11.16 -11.57 -14.75
CA GLU A 33 11.69 -10.25 -15.17
C GLU A 33 10.73 -9.42 -16.05
N PRO A 34 10.12 -9.96 -17.14
CA PRO A 34 9.17 -9.20 -17.94
C PRO A 34 7.90 -8.82 -17.16
N MET A 35 7.39 -9.68 -16.27
CA MET A 35 6.26 -9.36 -15.42
C MET A 35 6.64 -8.33 -14.35
N TYR A 36 7.85 -8.40 -13.81
CA TYR A 36 8.39 -7.42 -12.86
C TYR A 36 8.48 -6.02 -13.49
N MET A 37 8.99 -5.94 -14.72
CA MET A 37 9.07 -4.68 -15.48
C MET A 37 7.67 -4.12 -15.81
N ILE A 38 6.74 -4.96 -16.27
CA ILE A 38 5.35 -4.54 -16.52
C ILE A 38 4.66 -4.04 -15.25
N LEU A 39 4.87 -4.72 -14.11
CA LEU A 39 4.28 -4.34 -12.84
C LEU A 39 4.86 -3.00 -12.34
N LYS A 40 6.17 -2.80 -12.50
CA LYS A 40 6.88 -1.55 -12.21
C LYS A 40 6.32 -0.40 -13.04
N ASP A 41 6.20 -0.58 -14.35
CA ASP A 41 5.68 0.45 -15.26
C ASP A 41 4.25 0.83 -14.89
N SER A 42 3.39 -0.16 -14.61
CA SER A 42 2.00 0.11 -14.23
C SER A 42 1.88 0.87 -12.91
N THR A 43 2.75 0.58 -11.94
CA THR A 43 2.70 1.17 -10.59
C THR A 43 3.24 2.60 -10.59
N GLN A 44 4.34 2.84 -11.31
CA GLN A 44 4.88 4.18 -11.50
C GLN A 44 3.93 5.07 -12.31
N GLN A 45 3.33 4.56 -13.38
CA GLN A 45 2.36 5.32 -14.19
C GLN A 45 1.12 5.73 -13.38
N ARG A 46 0.55 4.82 -12.58
CA ARG A 46 -0.57 5.16 -11.68
C ARG A 46 -0.17 6.24 -10.68
N ALA A 47 1.00 6.11 -10.07
CA ALA A 47 1.52 7.12 -9.15
C ALA A 47 1.73 8.47 -9.83
N PHE A 48 2.23 8.49 -11.07
CA PHE A 48 2.41 9.72 -11.82
C PHE A 48 1.07 10.43 -12.08
N GLY A 49 0.04 9.69 -12.50
CA GLY A 49 -1.30 10.23 -12.68
C GLY A 49 -1.83 10.90 -11.41
N ILE A 50 -1.63 10.26 -10.26
CA ILE A 50 -2.02 10.83 -8.95
C ILE A 50 -1.25 12.13 -8.65
N LEU A 51 0.07 12.13 -8.87
CA LEU A 51 0.91 13.32 -8.64
C LEU A 51 0.51 14.47 -9.57
N ALA A 52 0.22 14.18 -10.83
CA ALA A 52 -0.24 15.15 -11.81
C ALA A 52 -1.59 15.76 -11.41
N ASP A 53 -2.56 14.92 -11.06
CA ASP A 53 -3.93 15.37 -10.82
C ASP A 53 -4.14 16.00 -9.43
N LYS A 54 -3.38 15.55 -8.42
CA LYS A 54 -3.62 15.93 -7.01
C LYS A 54 -2.59 16.90 -6.47
N CYS A 55 -1.35 16.82 -6.95
CA CYS A 55 -0.24 17.63 -6.45
C CYS A 55 0.13 18.76 -7.41
N ASN A 56 0.28 18.46 -8.70
CA ASN A 56 0.74 19.44 -9.69
C ASN A 56 -0.26 20.59 -9.89
N VAL A 57 -1.55 20.38 -9.65
CA VAL A 57 -2.56 21.46 -9.65
C VAL A 57 -2.13 22.64 -8.77
N CYS A 58 -1.56 22.36 -7.60
CA CYS A 58 -1.04 23.41 -6.70
C CYS A 58 0.40 23.78 -7.04
N HIS A 59 1.27 22.81 -7.34
CA HIS A 59 2.69 23.08 -7.61
C HIS A 59 2.88 23.96 -8.85
N ALA A 60 2.12 23.75 -9.93
CA ALA A 60 2.18 24.58 -11.13
C ALA A 60 1.87 26.06 -10.85
N GLN A 61 1.04 26.34 -9.85
CA GLN A 61 0.63 27.69 -9.50
C GLN A 61 1.51 28.33 -8.42
N ARG A 62 1.88 27.56 -7.38
CA ARG A 62 2.45 28.10 -6.14
C ARG A 62 3.86 27.63 -5.84
N ASN A 63 4.33 26.56 -6.48
CA ASN A 63 5.67 26.02 -6.26
C ASN A 63 6.18 25.29 -7.50
N ARG A 64 6.46 26.06 -8.56
CA ARG A 64 6.77 25.52 -9.90
C ARG A 64 8.00 24.60 -9.91
N GLY A 65 8.97 24.84 -9.02
CA GLY A 65 10.14 23.97 -8.86
C GLY A 65 9.86 22.59 -8.24
N ARG A 66 8.63 22.34 -7.79
CA ARG A 66 8.18 21.04 -7.26
C ARG A 66 7.17 20.34 -8.18
N VAL A 67 7.01 20.78 -9.44
CA VAL A 67 6.16 20.07 -10.39
C VAL A 67 6.78 18.71 -10.70
N PHE A 68 5.99 17.66 -10.50
CA PHE A 68 6.38 16.28 -10.78
C PHE A 68 6.26 15.98 -12.27
N THR A 69 7.25 15.27 -12.79
CA THR A 69 7.31 14.71 -14.16
C THR A 69 7.68 13.24 -14.05
N GLU A 70 7.45 12.45 -15.10
CA GLU A 70 7.84 11.03 -15.12
C GLU A 70 9.34 10.85 -14.86
N ASP A 71 10.16 11.77 -15.39
CA ASP A 71 11.62 11.74 -15.24
C ASP A 71 12.10 12.06 -13.82
N ASN A 72 11.40 12.95 -13.11
CA ASN A 72 11.86 13.46 -11.82
C ASN A 72 11.18 12.83 -10.60
N MET A 73 10.03 12.17 -10.77
CA MET A 73 9.17 11.77 -9.64
C MET A 73 9.89 10.84 -8.66
N ASN A 74 10.74 9.94 -9.15
CA ASN A 74 11.48 8.98 -8.32
C ASN A 74 12.44 9.69 -7.35
N SER A 75 13.07 10.79 -7.77
CA SER A 75 13.98 11.58 -6.94
C SER A 75 13.27 12.29 -5.78
N TRP A 76 11.95 12.51 -5.90
CA TRP A 76 11.14 13.17 -4.86
C TRP A 76 10.47 12.20 -3.89
N THR A 77 10.68 10.88 -4.02
CA THR A 77 9.97 9.87 -3.23
C THR A 77 10.13 10.04 -1.72
N ASN A 78 11.30 10.44 -1.23
CA ASN A 78 11.51 10.72 0.19
C ASN A 78 10.68 11.92 0.68
N ASP A 79 10.65 13.00 -0.09
CA ASP A 79 9.85 14.17 0.22
C ASP A 79 8.36 13.82 0.15
N ILE A 80 7.91 13.14 -0.89
CA ILE A 80 6.51 12.70 -1.04
C ILE A 80 6.12 11.83 0.17
N TYR A 81 6.99 10.90 0.58
CA TYR A 81 6.76 10.05 1.75
C TYR A 81 6.49 10.90 3.01
N GLN A 82 7.42 11.80 3.30
CA GLN A 82 7.36 12.66 4.48
C GLN A 82 6.11 13.55 4.45
N GLN A 83 5.80 14.11 3.29
CA GLN A 83 4.81 15.16 3.14
C GLN A 83 3.36 14.67 3.11
N VAL A 84 3.13 13.52 2.49
CA VAL A 84 1.79 12.94 2.28
C VAL A 84 1.43 11.98 3.41
N PHE A 85 2.36 11.13 3.85
CA PHE A 85 2.05 10.01 4.74
C PHE A 85 2.39 10.29 6.20
N ILE A 86 3.51 10.99 6.46
CA ILE A 86 3.96 11.31 7.83
C ILE A 86 3.30 12.61 8.31
N GLU A 87 3.59 13.73 7.64
CA GLU A 87 3.10 15.06 8.02
C GLU A 87 1.65 15.30 7.61
N LYS A 88 1.14 14.54 6.63
CA LYS A 88 -0.23 14.64 6.10
C LYS A 88 -0.60 16.07 5.69
N ARG A 89 0.37 16.86 5.23
CA ARG A 89 0.18 18.27 4.85
C ARG A 89 -0.08 18.47 3.35
N MET A 90 -0.01 17.39 2.58
CA MET A 90 -0.31 17.29 1.16
C MET A 90 -1.29 16.12 0.89
N PRO A 91 -2.14 16.19 -0.15
CA PRO A 91 -2.34 17.32 -1.06
C PRO A 91 -3.07 18.51 -0.40
N LYS A 92 -2.81 19.73 -0.90
CA LYS A 92 -3.41 20.97 -0.38
C LYS A 92 -4.82 21.16 -0.93
N GLY A 93 -5.75 21.50 -0.04
CA GLY A 93 -7.12 21.87 -0.39
C GLY A 93 -8.11 20.73 -0.19
N LYS A 94 -9.39 21.09 -0.08
CA LYS A 94 -10.46 20.11 0.20
C LYS A 94 -10.89 19.30 -1.03
N LYS A 95 -10.68 19.85 -2.23
CA LYS A 95 -11.17 19.28 -3.50
C LYS A 95 -10.19 18.31 -4.18
N THR A 96 -8.92 18.34 -3.81
CA THR A 96 -7.82 17.55 -4.40
C THR A 96 -7.35 16.42 -3.48
N LYS A 97 -8.21 15.97 -2.56
CA LYS A 97 -7.88 14.88 -1.64
C LYS A 97 -7.62 13.58 -2.39
N LEU A 98 -6.72 12.78 -1.85
CA LEU A 98 -6.53 11.40 -2.25
C LEU A 98 -7.74 10.57 -1.82
N THR A 99 -8.23 9.73 -2.72
CA THR A 99 -9.09 8.60 -2.35
C THR A 99 -8.26 7.56 -1.61
N SER A 100 -8.92 6.62 -0.94
CA SER A 100 -8.23 5.52 -0.26
C SER A 100 -7.38 4.70 -1.25
N GLN A 101 -7.87 4.46 -2.46
CA GLN A 101 -7.12 3.71 -3.48
C GLN A 101 -5.90 4.51 -3.96
N GLU A 102 -6.07 5.79 -4.30
CA GLU A 102 -4.96 6.66 -4.71
C GLU A 102 -3.88 6.77 -3.61
N TYR A 103 -4.30 6.81 -2.34
CA TYR A 103 -3.38 6.81 -1.22
C TYR A 103 -2.55 5.53 -1.17
N GLN A 104 -3.18 4.36 -1.35
CA GLN A 104 -2.47 3.09 -1.36
C GLN A 104 -1.55 2.96 -2.58
N ASP A 105 -2.02 3.30 -3.78
CA ASP A 105 -1.21 3.24 -5.00
C ASP A 105 0.05 4.11 -4.88
N LEU A 106 -0.10 5.33 -4.35
CA LEU A 106 1.02 6.23 -4.12
C LEU A 106 1.97 5.71 -3.04
N LEU A 107 1.45 5.14 -1.94
CA LEU A 107 2.27 4.55 -0.87
C LEU A 107 3.07 3.34 -1.37
N THR A 108 2.43 2.46 -2.14
CA THR A 108 3.07 1.27 -2.74
C THR A 108 4.23 1.69 -3.63
N TRP A 109 4.00 2.64 -4.54
CA TRP A 109 5.07 3.15 -5.40
C TRP A 109 6.23 3.78 -4.61
N VAL A 110 5.94 4.69 -3.65
CA VAL A 110 6.97 5.33 -2.83
C VAL A 110 7.80 4.31 -2.05
N SER A 111 7.14 3.30 -1.47
CA SER A 111 7.81 2.28 -0.67
C SER A 111 8.72 1.40 -1.54
N TYR A 112 8.21 0.97 -2.70
CA TYR A 112 8.99 0.20 -3.66
C TYR A 112 10.24 0.96 -4.14
N THR A 113 10.09 2.23 -4.55
CA THR A 113 11.21 3.03 -5.04
C THR A 113 12.27 3.27 -3.95
N LYS A 114 11.86 3.47 -2.69
CA LYS A 114 12.81 3.60 -1.58
C LYS A 114 13.62 2.33 -1.33
N THR A 115 12.99 1.16 -1.41
CA THR A 115 13.70 -0.12 -1.27
C THR A 115 14.76 -0.30 -2.36
N GLN A 116 14.47 0.11 -3.60
CA GLN A 116 15.45 0.04 -4.69
C GLN A 116 16.64 1.00 -4.46
N ASN A 117 16.38 2.19 -3.91
CA ASN A 117 17.43 3.19 -3.68
C ASN A 117 18.34 2.89 -2.46
N ASN A 118 17.87 2.09 -1.51
CA ASN A 118 18.64 1.70 -0.31
C ASN A 118 19.46 0.41 -0.52
N GLY A 119 19.35 -0.23 -1.68
CA GLY A 119 20.06 -1.46 -2.05
C GLY A 119 21.32 -1.24 -2.90
N ILE A 120 21.81 0.01 -2.99
CA ILE A 120 23.07 0.40 -3.65
C ILE A 120 24.05 0.88 -2.60
#